data_AF-A0A8K0DLN0-F1
#
_entry.id   AF-A0A8K0DLN0-F1
#
_cell.length_a   1.000
_cell.length_b   1.000
_cell.length_c   1.000
_cell.angle_alpha   90.00
_cell.angle_beta   90.00
_cell.angle_gamma   90.00
#
_symmetry.space_group_name_H-M   'P 1'
#
loop_
_entity.id
_entity.type
_entity.pdbx_description
1 polymer ?
#
loop_
_entity_poly.entity_id
_entity_poly.type
_entity_poly.pdbx_seq_one_letter_code
_entity_poly.pdbx_strand_id
1 'polypeptide(L)'
;MHLADETLDVNHSILCLRYDLTCKLLSWNTFCTGTLRVDRKNSSIAGTSRTSKKVKKGEMIARCSEVVMIAKWQDKRDVLYISTEFTNEMVAYVNKRKEEPQEICE
;
A
#
# COMPACT_ATOMS: atom_id res chain seq x y z
N MET A 1 -1.61 -5.99 -20.73
CA MET A 1 -1.96 -6.45 -19.38
C MET A 1 -2.48 -7.88 -19.47
N HIS A 2 -1.81 -8.74 -20.24
CA HIS A 2 -2.45 -9.95 -20.76
C HIS A 2 -2.84 -11.00 -19.70
N LEU A 3 -2.15 -10.98 -18.56
CA LEU A 3 -2.38 -11.91 -17.44
C LEU A 3 -3.63 -11.61 -16.61
N ALA A 4 -4.15 -10.38 -16.67
CA ALA A 4 -5.30 -9.97 -15.88
C ALA A 4 -6.53 -9.71 -16.75
N ASP A 5 -6.45 -9.93 -18.08
CA ASP A 5 -7.50 -9.55 -19.04
C ASP A 5 -8.87 -10.16 -18.67
N GLU A 6 -8.92 -11.35 -18.06
CA GLU A 6 -10.15 -12.03 -17.62
C GLU A 6 -10.74 -11.49 -16.31
N THR A 7 -9.97 -10.73 -15.54
CA THR A 7 -10.35 -10.19 -14.22
C THR A 7 -10.41 -8.67 -14.20
N LEU A 8 -10.30 -8.02 -15.36
CA LEU A 8 -10.52 -6.58 -15.50
C LEU A 8 -12.03 -6.28 -15.45
N ASP A 9 -12.39 -5.14 -14.87
CA ASP A 9 -13.77 -4.58 -14.85
C ASP A 9 -14.82 -5.36 -14.03
N VAL A 10 -14.38 -6.33 -13.22
CA VAL A 10 -15.26 -7.12 -12.34
C VAL A 10 -15.20 -6.70 -10.85
N ASN A 11 -14.71 -5.49 -10.55
CA ASN A 11 -14.44 -5.01 -9.19
C ASN A 11 -13.49 -5.92 -8.38
N HIS A 12 -12.64 -6.71 -9.03
CA HIS A 12 -11.63 -7.51 -8.34
C HIS A 12 -10.44 -6.66 -7.90
N SER A 13 -9.83 -7.04 -6.77
CA SER A 13 -8.60 -6.44 -6.28
C SER A 13 -7.36 -7.20 -6.78
N ILE A 14 -6.42 -6.48 -7.38
CA ILE A 14 -5.15 -7.01 -7.88
C ILE A 14 -4.00 -6.56 -6.99
N LEU A 15 -3.09 -7.49 -6.68
CA LEU A 15 -1.84 -7.15 -5.99
C LEU A 15 -0.83 -6.52 -6.96
N CYS A 16 -0.60 -5.21 -6.90
CA CYS A 16 0.33 -4.51 -7.81
C CYS A 16 1.55 -3.88 -7.13
N LEU A 17 2.69 -3.94 -7.81
CA LEU A 17 3.97 -3.38 -7.34
C LEU A 17 4.37 -2.08 -8.07
N ARG A 18 3.44 -1.43 -8.81
CA ARG A 18 3.71 -0.28 -9.69
C ARG A 18 2.57 0.74 -9.69
N TYR A 19 2.90 1.99 -9.37
CA TYR A 19 1.97 3.13 -9.36
C TYR A 19 1.29 3.37 -10.73
N ASP A 20 2.05 3.43 -11.82
CA ASP A 20 1.49 3.71 -13.16
C ASP A 20 0.44 2.69 -13.60
N LEU A 21 0.58 1.45 -13.13
CA LEU A 21 -0.35 0.38 -13.42
C LEU A 21 -1.64 0.56 -12.62
N THR A 22 -1.53 0.92 -11.34
CA THR A 22 -2.67 1.22 -10.46
C THR A 22 -3.56 2.31 -11.05
N CYS A 23 -2.99 3.41 -11.56
CA CYS A 23 -3.79 4.46 -12.22
C CYS A 23 -4.54 3.97 -13.45
N LYS A 24 -3.95 3.06 -14.24
CA LYS A 24 -4.60 2.46 -15.42
C LYS A 24 -5.69 1.47 -15.03
N LEU A 25 -5.43 0.63 -14.03
CA LEU A 25 -6.42 -0.34 -13.52
C LEU A 25 -7.64 0.37 -12.93
N LEU A 26 -7.42 1.50 -12.26
CA LEU A 26 -8.50 2.31 -11.72
C LEU A 26 -9.43 2.85 -12.81
N SER A 27 -8.90 3.18 -14.00
CA SER A 27 -9.72 3.58 -15.14
C SER A 27 -10.60 2.45 -15.70
N TRP A 28 -10.32 1.20 -15.31
CA TRP A 28 -11.07 0.00 -15.67
C TRP A 28 -11.76 -0.62 -14.46
N ASN A 29 -12.16 0.22 -13.49
CA ASN A 29 -12.91 -0.17 -12.30
C ASN A 29 -12.33 -1.41 -11.57
N THR A 30 -11.00 -1.52 -11.61
CA THR A 30 -10.25 -2.64 -11.05
C THR A 30 -9.42 -2.09 -9.91
N PHE A 31 -9.73 -2.56 -8.70
CA PHE A 31 -9.03 -2.12 -7.51
C PHE A 31 -7.65 -2.76 -7.45
N CYS A 32 -6.73 -2.07 -6.82
CA CYS A 32 -5.38 -2.54 -6.63
C CYS A 32 -4.85 -2.13 -5.26
N THR A 33 -4.17 -3.10 -4.64
CA THR A 33 -3.44 -2.95 -3.39
C THR A 33 -2.04 -3.52 -3.60
N GLY A 34 -1.02 -3.02 -2.93
CA GLY A 34 0.28 -3.69 -2.97
C GLY A 34 1.42 -2.85 -2.47
N THR A 35 2.63 -3.42 -2.49
CA THR A 35 3.82 -2.78 -1.96
C THR A 35 4.57 -2.03 -3.06
N LEU A 36 5.04 -0.84 -2.72
CA LEU A 36 5.84 0.01 -3.59
C LEU A 36 7.30 -0.01 -3.13
N ARG A 37 8.22 -0.10 -4.08
CA ARG A 37 9.65 0.04 -3.81
C ARG A 37 10.07 1.50 -3.94
N VAL A 38 10.72 2.05 -2.92
CA VAL A 38 11.13 3.47 -2.84
C VAL A 38 12.07 3.86 -3.99
N ASP A 39 12.98 2.96 -4.37
CA ASP A 39 14.02 3.23 -5.38
C ASP A 39 13.53 3.27 -6.84
N ARG A 40 12.21 3.24 -7.10
CA ARG A 40 11.66 3.29 -8.47
C ARG A 40 11.32 4.72 -8.89
N LYS A 41 11.78 5.11 -10.09
CA LYS A 41 11.67 6.45 -10.72
C LYS A 41 10.25 7.06 -10.77
N ASN A 42 9.21 6.23 -10.70
CA ASN A 42 7.80 6.65 -10.76
C ASN A 42 7.12 6.62 -9.37
N SER A 43 7.87 6.24 -8.33
CA SER A 43 7.47 6.35 -6.93
C SER A 43 7.71 7.77 -6.38
N SER A 44 8.03 8.74 -7.24
CA SER A 44 8.26 10.15 -6.87
C SER A 44 7.07 10.79 -6.13
N ILE A 45 5.86 10.23 -6.28
CA ILE A 45 4.68 10.60 -5.48
C ILE A 45 4.83 10.14 -4.03
N ALA A 46 5.42 8.97 -3.79
CA ALA A 46 5.84 8.53 -2.46
C ALA A 46 7.14 9.20 -1.99
N GLY A 47 7.96 9.73 -2.92
CA GLY A 47 9.15 10.53 -2.63
C GLY A 47 8.87 12.03 -2.42
N THR A 48 7.62 12.47 -2.51
CA THR A 48 7.27 13.90 -2.36
C THR A 48 7.33 14.29 -0.89
N SER A 49 8.49 14.80 -0.42
CA SER A 49 8.79 15.68 0.75
C SER A 49 8.14 15.42 2.14
N ARG A 50 6.90 14.94 2.24
CA ARG A 50 6.18 14.61 3.48
C ARG A 50 6.17 13.12 3.83
N THR A 51 6.22 12.20 2.85
CA THR A 51 6.40 10.75 3.09
C THR A 51 7.87 10.36 3.31
N SER A 52 8.81 11.27 3.01
CA SER A 52 10.21 11.15 3.40
C SER A 52 10.45 11.44 4.88
N LYS A 53 9.43 11.93 5.61
CA LYS A 53 9.52 12.03 7.08
C LYS A 53 9.83 10.64 7.64
N LYS A 54 10.84 10.59 8.51
CA LYS A 54 11.08 9.40 9.33
C LYS A 54 9.84 9.18 10.18
N VAL A 55 9.27 8.00 10.06
CA VAL A 55 8.14 7.56 10.86
C VAL A 55 8.75 6.92 12.11
N LYS A 56 8.05 6.81 13.24
CA LYS A 56 8.55 5.95 14.32
C LYS A 56 8.15 4.51 14.05
N LYS A 57 8.84 3.56 14.67
CA LYS A 57 8.41 2.16 14.64
C LYS A 57 6.97 2.07 15.16
N GLY A 58 6.09 1.40 14.42
CA GLY A 58 4.67 1.27 14.74
C GLY A 58 3.80 2.45 14.29
N GLU A 59 4.39 3.58 13.89
CA GLU A 59 3.64 4.70 13.31
C GLU A 59 3.47 4.51 11.80
N MET A 60 2.46 5.17 11.24
CA MET A 60 2.19 5.17 9.81
C MET A 60 1.90 6.58 9.31
N ILE A 61 2.24 6.86 8.05
CA ILE A 61 1.88 8.10 7.37
C ILE A 61 1.23 7.73 6.04
N ALA A 62 -0.02 8.16 5.85
CA ALA A 62 -0.75 8.00 4.60
C ALA A 62 -1.01 9.33 3.92
N ARG A 63 -1.06 9.26 2.59
CA ARG A 63 -1.54 10.32 1.73
C ARG A 63 -2.59 9.74 0.80
N CYS A 64 -3.81 10.21 0.96
CA CYS A 64 -4.89 9.94 0.03
C CYS A 64 -4.95 11.06 -1.00
N SER A 65 -4.91 10.70 -2.28
CA SER A 65 -5.58 11.47 -3.33
C SER A 65 -6.99 10.90 -3.48
N GLU A 66 -7.88 11.57 -4.22
CA GLU A 66 -9.32 11.27 -4.29
C GLU A 66 -9.66 9.78 -4.48
N VAL A 67 -8.79 9.02 -5.14
CA VAL A 67 -9.03 7.60 -5.45
C VAL A 67 -7.83 6.68 -5.17
N VAL A 68 -6.68 7.25 -4.77
CA VAL A 68 -5.45 6.48 -4.56
C VAL A 68 -4.82 6.87 -3.23
N MET A 69 -4.67 5.89 -2.37
CA MET A 69 -3.96 6.00 -1.11
C MET A 69 -2.55 5.44 -1.25
N ILE A 70 -1.56 6.21 -0.82
CA ILE A 70 -0.19 5.75 -0.65
C ILE A 70 0.18 5.93 0.81
N ALA A 71 0.68 4.88 1.43
CA ALA A 71 1.01 4.87 2.83
C ALA A 71 2.38 4.27 3.10
N LYS A 72 3.03 4.80 4.13
CA LYS A 72 4.33 4.37 4.63
C LYS A 72 4.14 3.90 6.07
N TRP A 73 4.59 2.69 6.34
CA TRP A 73 4.63 2.10 7.67
C TRP A 73 6.08 1.75 8.01
N GLN A 74 6.49 2.07 9.23
CA GLN A 74 7.81 1.71 9.71
C GLN A 74 7.69 0.58 10.73
N ASP A 75 8.12 -0.60 10.31
CA ASP A 75 8.35 -1.75 11.19
C ASP A 75 9.88 -1.89 11.43
N LYS A 76 10.51 -3.03 11.09
CA LYS A 76 11.98 -3.14 11.03
C LYS A 76 12.58 -2.32 9.89
N ARG A 77 11.81 -2.09 8.83
CA ARG A 77 12.19 -1.32 7.63
C ARG A 77 11.02 -0.45 7.20
N ASP A 78 11.33 0.56 6.39
CA ASP A 78 10.32 1.37 5.72
C ASP A 78 9.57 0.52 4.69
N VAL A 79 8.28 0.28 4.94
CA VAL A 79 7.38 -0.37 4.00
C VAL A 79 6.48 0.70 3.40
N LEU A 80 6.48 0.79 2.07
CA LEU A 80 5.59 1.66 1.33
C LEU A 80 4.57 0.79 0.60
N TYR A 81 3.30 1.20 0.64
CA TYR A 81 2.22 0.48 -0.02
C TYR A 81 1.22 1.45 -0.63
N ILE A 82 0.46 0.93 -1.60
CA ILE A 82 -0.60 1.61 -2.32
C ILE A 82 -1.90 0.83 -2.13
N SER A 83 -3.00 1.56 -2.02
CA SER A 83 -4.35 1.02 -1.99
C SER A 83 -5.27 1.96 -2.74
N THR A 84 -6.25 1.41 -3.44
CA THR A 84 -7.33 2.16 -4.11
C THR A 84 -8.71 1.82 -3.54
N GLU A 85 -8.75 0.91 -2.56
CA GLU A 85 -9.98 0.35 -1.98
C GLU A 85 -10.01 0.57 -0.47
N PHE A 86 -8.91 0.26 0.21
CA PHE A 86 -8.82 0.31 1.68
C PHE A 86 -8.36 1.66 2.21
N THR A 87 -8.93 2.04 3.36
CA THR A 87 -8.57 3.22 4.16
C THR A 87 -7.34 2.99 5.04
N ASN A 88 -6.89 4.11 5.62
CA ASN A 88 -5.79 4.32 6.57
C ASN A 88 -5.79 3.53 7.90
N GLU A 89 -6.30 2.31 8.00
CA GLU A 89 -6.66 1.72 9.30
C GLU A 89 -5.74 0.57 9.72
N MET A 90 -5.22 0.66 10.96
CA MET A 90 -4.44 -0.39 11.61
C MET A 90 -5.34 -1.13 12.59
N VAL A 91 -5.37 -2.46 12.48
CA VAL A 91 -6.14 -3.32 13.38
C VAL A 91 -5.16 -4.23 14.12
N ALA A 92 -5.30 -4.29 15.44
CA ALA A 92 -4.59 -5.27 16.24
C ALA A 92 -5.08 -6.67 15.87
N TYR A 93 -4.19 -7.52 15.36
CA TYR A 93 -4.52 -8.90 15.01
C TYR A 93 -4.11 -9.82 16.13
N VAL A 94 -5.03 -10.62 16.65
CA VAL A 94 -4.73 -11.66 17.63
C VAL A 94 -4.51 -12.99 16.90
N ASN A 95 -3.42 -13.69 17.20
CA ASN A 95 -3.13 -14.97 16.56
C ASN A 95 -4.17 -16.06 16.94
N LYS A 96 -4.15 -17.22 16.25
CA LYS A 96 -5.05 -18.36 16.57
C LYS A 96 -4.94 -18.86 18.02
N ARG A 97 -3.87 -18.51 18.73
CA ARG A 97 -3.61 -18.85 20.14
C ARG A 97 -4.09 -17.77 21.12
N LYS A 98 -4.79 -16.74 20.64
CA LYS A 98 -5.22 -15.57 21.42
C LYS A 98 -4.07 -14.71 21.97
N GLU A 99 -2.89 -14.80 21.37
CA GLU A 99 -1.75 -13.97 21.74
C GLU A 99 -1.69 -12.77 20.79
N GLU A 100 -1.42 -11.59 21.36
CA GLU A 100 -1.06 -10.43 20.56
C GLU A 100 0.32 -10.66 19.92
N PRO A 101 0.57 -10.21 18.68
CA PRO A 101 1.86 -10.36 18.05
C PRO A 101 2.84 -9.54 18.87
N GLN A 102 3.81 -10.20 19.50
CA GLN A 102 4.89 -9.52 20.21
C GLN A 102 5.59 -8.59 19.22
N GLU A 103 5.71 -7.31 19.54
CA GLU A 103 6.59 -6.41 18.79
C GLU A 103 8.01 -7.00 18.86
N ILE A 104 8.46 -7.63 17.77
CA ILE A 104 9.83 -8.10 17.67
C ILE A 104 10.72 -6.86 17.51
N CYS A 105 11.16 -6.31 18.63
CA CYS A 105 12.23 -5.32 18.73
C CYS A 105 13.56 -6.08 18.66
N GLU A 106 14.17 -6.09 17.48
CA GLU A 106 15.62 -6.25 17.32
C GLU A 106 16.29 -4.88 17.40
#